data_AF-A4KVF8-F1
#
_entry.id   AF-A4KVF8-F1
#
_cell.length_a   1.000
_cell.length_b   1.000
_cell.length_c   1.000
_cell.angle_alpha   90.00
_cell.angle_beta   90.00
_cell.angle_gamma   90.00
#
_symmetry.space_group_name_H-M   'P 1'
#
loop_
_entity.id
_entity.type
_entity.pdbx_description
1 polymer ?
#
loop_
_entity_poly.entity_id
_entity_poly.type
_entity_poly.pdbx_seq_one_letter_code
_entity_poly.pdbx_strand_id
1 'polypeptide(L)'
;MDDLAGQPVSSTYLELWCRTFDESFVTLSKPREMAFHSGFTGQRAERQWKDRLKSLRDLGFIMLEEGPSGPFSYALVLNPYQVIKKLYDAGTPGLRADKYNALHERAIEIDDDSLAPPKCSRLPT
;
A
#
# COMPACT_ATOMS: atom_id res chain seq x y z
N MET A 1 2.27 -6.84 4.72
CA MET A 1 1.17 -6.69 3.75
C MET A 1 0.57 -8.04 3.36
N ASP A 2 1.40 -9.04 3.05
CA ASP A 2 0.87 -10.36 2.64
C ASP A 2 0.04 -11.04 3.73
N ASP A 3 0.50 -11.01 4.99
CA ASP A 3 -0.27 -11.49 6.14
C ASP A 3 -1.60 -10.73 6.37
N LEU A 4 -1.63 -9.43 6.03
CA LEU A 4 -2.84 -8.60 6.14
C LEU A 4 -3.87 -9.00 5.07
N ALA A 5 -3.39 -9.27 3.85
CA ALA A 5 -4.25 -9.63 2.72
C ALA A 5 -4.61 -11.12 2.68
N GLY A 6 -3.89 -11.98 3.42
CA GLY A 6 -3.99 -13.43 3.32
C GLY A 6 -3.46 -14.01 2.00
N GLN A 7 -2.82 -13.17 1.17
CA GLN A 7 -2.28 -13.52 -0.15
C GLN A 7 -1.13 -12.59 -0.55
N PRO A 8 -0.21 -13.02 -1.43
CA PRO A 8 0.95 -12.22 -1.80
C PRO A 8 0.54 -10.99 -2.62
N VAL A 9 0.56 -9.81 -1.99
CA VAL A 9 0.28 -8.48 -2.56
C VAL A 9 1.54 -7.60 -2.60
N SER A 10 2.57 -7.94 -1.83
CA SER A 10 3.82 -7.17 -1.67
C SER A 10 4.54 -6.93 -2.99
N SER A 11 4.60 -7.92 -3.89
CA SER A 11 5.26 -7.76 -5.20
C SER A 11 4.54 -6.75 -6.09
N THR A 12 3.20 -6.72 -6.03
CA THR A 12 2.39 -5.74 -6.76
C THR A 12 2.57 -4.35 -6.18
N TYR A 13 2.60 -4.24 -4.86
CA TYR A 13 2.84 -2.96 -4.18
C TYR A 13 4.24 -2.41 -4.50
N LEU A 14 5.26 -3.27 -4.46
CA LEU A 14 6.64 -2.89 -4.79
C LEU A 14 6.75 -2.41 -6.24
N GLU A 15 6.08 -3.09 -7.18
CA GLU A 15 6.06 -2.67 -8.59
C GLU A 15 5.46 -1.28 -8.77
N LEU A 16 4.37 -0.96 -8.07
CA LEU A 16 3.79 0.38 -8.06
C LEU A 16 4.75 1.40 -7.45
N TRP A 17 5.36 1.09 -6.31
CA TRP A 17 6.33 1.96 -5.64
C TRP A 17 7.54 2.27 -6.53
N CYS A 18 8.03 1.28 -7.29
CA CYS A 18 9.12 1.51 -8.23
C CYS A 18 8.72 2.42 -9.42
N ARG A 19 7.42 2.60 -9.68
CA ARG A 19 6.91 3.49 -10.73
C ARG A 19 6.56 4.89 -10.23
N THR A 20 6.41 5.09 -8.93
CA THR A 20 6.15 6.42 -8.37
C THR A 20 7.44 7.23 -8.41
N PHE A 21 7.57 8.09 -9.41
CA PHE A 21 8.60 9.12 -9.44
C PHE A 21 8.03 10.37 -8.77
N ASP A 22 8.48 10.64 -7.55
CA ASP A 22 8.16 11.77 -6.65
C ASP A 22 6.70 11.96 -6.17
N GLU A 23 5.69 11.80 -7.02
CA GLU A 23 4.31 12.19 -6.68
C GLU A 23 3.45 11.07 -6.08
N SER A 24 4.04 9.91 -5.76
CA SER A 24 3.31 8.72 -5.28
C SER A 24 2.16 8.28 -6.21
N PHE A 25 2.16 8.72 -7.47
CA PHE A 25 1.10 8.50 -8.45
C PHE A 25 1.59 7.63 -9.60
N VAL A 26 0.72 6.71 -10.06
CA VAL A 26 1.03 5.78 -11.15
C VAL A 26 -0.13 5.72 -12.14
N THR A 27 0.20 5.89 -13.42
CA THR A 27 -0.74 5.59 -14.51
C THR A 27 -0.67 4.10 -14.84
N LEU A 28 -1.80 3.40 -14.71
CA LEU A 28 -1.95 1.96 -14.95
C LEU A 28 -2.27 1.64 -16.41
N SER A 29 -1.51 2.21 -17.35
CA SER A 29 -1.80 2.14 -18.79
C SER A 29 -1.41 0.82 -19.46
N LYS A 30 -0.60 -0.01 -18.80
CA LYS A 30 -0.09 -1.27 -19.37
C LYS A 30 -0.25 -2.46 -18.43
N PRO A 31 -1.49 -2.92 -18.15
CA PRO A 31 -1.76 -3.97 -17.16
C PRO A 31 -0.95 -5.25 -17.35
N ARG A 32 -0.69 -5.65 -18.59
CA ARG A 32 0.06 -6.88 -18.89
C ARG A 32 1.54 -6.78 -18.53
N GLU A 33 2.18 -5.66 -18.84
CA GLU A 33 3.59 -5.42 -18.46
C GLU A 33 3.69 -5.30 -16.93
N MET A 34 2.79 -4.55 -16.29
CA MET A 34 2.79 -4.37 -14.84
C MET A 34 2.55 -5.69 -14.09
N ALA A 35 1.65 -6.53 -14.59
CA ALA A 35 1.43 -7.87 -14.08
C ALA A 35 2.71 -8.72 -14.17
N PHE A 36 3.41 -8.66 -15.32
CA PHE A 36 4.66 -9.38 -15.52
C PHE A 36 5.76 -8.92 -14.55
N HIS A 37 5.95 -7.61 -14.38
CA HIS A 37 6.91 -7.06 -13.42
C HIS A 37 6.56 -7.38 -11.95
N SER A 38 5.27 -7.53 -11.65
CA SER A 38 4.80 -7.99 -10.33
C SER A 38 4.96 -9.52 -10.13
N GLY A 39 5.49 -10.23 -11.12
CA GLY A 39 5.75 -11.68 -11.10
C GLY A 39 4.61 -12.56 -11.62
N PHE A 40 3.53 -11.98 -12.17
CA PHE A 40 2.42 -12.75 -12.74
C PHE A 40 2.67 -13.10 -14.21
N THR A 41 2.46 -14.37 -14.56
CA THR A 41 2.64 -14.89 -15.93
C THR A 41 1.41 -15.68 -16.39
N GLY A 42 1.36 -15.99 -17.68
CA GLY A 42 0.29 -16.79 -18.29
C GLY A 42 -1.00 -16.01 -18.60
N GLN A 43 -2.03 -16.74 -19.03
CA GLN A 43 -3.29 -16.15 -19.54
C GLN A 43 -4.08 -15.36 -18.50
N ARG A 44 -3.88 -15.66 -17.20
CA ARG A 44 -4.60 -15.01 -16.09
C ARG A 44 -3.78 -13.97 -15.36
N ALA A 45 -2.61 -13.57 -15.89
CA ALA A 45 -1.68 -12.66 -15.22
C ALA A 45 -2.35 -11.32 -14.86
N GLU A 46 -2.97 -10.67 -15.84
CA GLU A 46 -3.64 -9.38 -15.65
C GLU A 46 -4.80 -9.46 -14.65
N ARG A 47 -5.56 -10.56 -14.66
CA ARG A 47 -6.66 -10.77 -13.71
C ARG A 47 -6.15 -10.88 -12.29
N GLN A 48 -5.13 -11.72 -12.07
CA GLN A 48 -4.51 -11.90 -10.75
C GLN A 48 -3.92 -10.60 -10.22
N TRP A 49 -3.22 -9.87 -11.08
CA TRP A 49 -2.69 -8.55 -10.75
C TRP A 49 -3.79 -7.56 -10.36
N LYS A 50 -4.90 -7.47 -11.13
CA LYS A 50 -6.06 -6.64 -10.77
C LYS A 50 -6.68 -7.05 -9.43
N ASP A 51 -6.71 -8.35 -9.10
CA ASP A 51 -7.20 -8.82 -7.81
C ASP A 51 -6.26 -8.43 -6.65
N ARG A 52 -4.95 -8.32 -6.89
CA ARG A 52 -3.99 -7.74 -5.92
C ARG A 52 -4.18 -6.24 -5.74
N LEU A 53 -4.42 -5.48 -6.82
CA LEU A 53 -4.75 -4.06 -6.73
C LEU A 53 -5.97 -3.81 -5.85
N LYS A 54 -7.05 -4.58 -6.05
CA LYS A 54 -8.25 -4.50 -5.21
C LYS A 54 -7.91 -4.75 -3.74
N SER A 55 -7.12 -5.78 -3.46
CA SER A 55 -6.71 -6.11 -2.08
C SER A 55 -5.90 -4.97 -1.43
N LEU A 56 -4.97 -4.36 -2.18
CA LEU A 56 -4.20 -3.20 -1.71
C LEU A 56 -5.08 -1.99 -1.47
N ARG A 57 -6.08 -1.75 -2.34
CA ARG A 57 -7.07 -0.68 -2.17
C ARG A 57 -7.92 -0.91 -0.93
N ASP A 58 -8.42 -2.12 -0.74
CA ASP A 58 -9.31 -2.46 0.37
C ASP A 58 -8.58 -2.37 1.73
N LEU A 59 -7.27 -2.65 1.75
CA LEU A 59 -6.40 -2.40 2.91
C LEU A 59 -5.99 -0.93 3.09
N GLY A 60 -6.27 -0.08 2.11
CA GLY A 60 -5.95 1.36 2.14
C GLY A 60 -4.51 1.71 1.81
N PHE A 61 -3.71 0.79 1.23
CA PHE A 61 -2.34 1.11 0.78
C PHE A 61 -2.32 1.94 -0.50
N ILE A 62 -3.35 1.81 -1.33
CA ILE A 62 -3.49 2.57 -2.56
C ILE A 62 -4.92 3.10 -2.72
N MET A 63 -5.07 4.22 -3.42
CA MET A 63 -6.35 4.63 -3.99
C MET A 63 -6.36 4.29 -5.48
N LEU A 64 -7.49 3.82 -5.99
CA LEU A 64 -7.66 3.48 -7.40
C LEU A 64 -8.75 4.36 -7.99
N GLU A 65 -8.46 4.95 -9.14
CA GLU A 65 -9.41 5.80 -9.86
C GLU A 65 -9.58 5.34 -11.30
N GLU A 66 -10.78 5.58 -11.83
CA GLU A 66 -11.14 5.29 -13.21
C GLU A 66 -10.59 6.34 -14.19
N GLY A 67 -10.57 5.98 -15.47
CA GLY A 67 -10.00 6.84 -16.51
C GLY A 67 -9.97 6.16 -17.88
N PRO A 68 -9.12 6.62 -18.80
CA PRO A 68 -9.11 6.14 -20.20
C PRO A 68 -8.79 4.64 -20.36
N SER A 69 -8.09 4.05 -19.39
CA SER A 69 -7.72 2.62 -19.39
C SER A 69 -8.76 1.73 -18.68
N GLY A 70 -9.90 2.30 -18.27
CA GLY A 70 -10.98 1.63 -17.54
C GLY A 70 -10.94 1.88 -16.03
N PRO A 71 -11.52 0.98 -15.21
CA PRO A 71 -11.73 1.20 -13.77
C PRO A 71 -10.45 1.17 -12.92
N PHE A 72 -9.32 0.76 -13.52
CA PHE A 72 -8.00 0.77 -12.92
C PHE A 72 -7.08 1.58 -13.83
N SER A 73 -7.32 2.88 -13.92
CA SER A 73 -6.50 3.77 -14.77
C SER A 73 -5.41 4.46 -13.98
N TYR A 74 -5.66 4.76 -12.71
CA TYR A 74 -4.74 5.47 -11.85
C TYR A 74 -4.62 4.79 -10.50
N ALA A 75 -3.41 4.82 -9.94
CA ALA A 75 -3.15 4.42 -8.56
C ALA A 75 -2.38 5.53 -7.83
N LEU A 76 -2.89 5.93 -6.67
CA LEU A 76 -2.15 6.77 -5.72
C LEU A 76 -1.66 5.87 -4.59
N VAL A 77 -0.36 5.82 -4.39
CA VAL A 77 0.29 5.10 -3.28
C VAL A 77 0.24 5.96 -2.03
N LEU A 78 -0.32 5.44 -0.95
CA LEU A 78 -0.44 6.17 0.31
C LEU A 78 0.75 5.85 1.22
N ASN A 79 1.05 6.76 2.16
CA ASN A 79 2.12 6.54 3.14
C ASN A 79 1.83 5.25 3.94
N PRO A 80 2.67 4.20 3.83
CA PRO A 80 2.40 2.90 4.42
C PRO A 80 2.41 2.93 5.96
N TYR A 81 3.17 3.84 6.59
CA TYR A 81 3.19 3.98 8.05
C TYR A 81 1.81 4.37 8.59
N GLN A 82 1.18 5.37 7.97
CA GLN A 82 -0.14 5.83 8.39
C GLN A 82 -1.21 4.75 8.19
N VAL A 83 -1.12 3.99 7.09
CA VAL A 83 -2.03 2.87 6.81
C VAL A 83 -1.86 1.78 7.85
N ILE A 84 -0.63 1.33 8.12
CA ILE A 84 -0.36 0.27 9.08
C ILE A 84 -0.77 0.68 10.49
N LYS A 85 -0.52 1.93 10.89
CA LYS A 85 -0.99 2.48 12.17
C LYS A 85 -2.51 2.39 12.30
N LYS A 86 -3.25 2.83 11.29
CA LYS A 86 -4.73 2.74 11.27
C LYS A 86 -5.21 1.29 11.38
N LEU A 87 -4.57 0.37 10.65
CA LEU A 87 -4.93 -1.05 10.70
C LEU A 87 -4.63 -1.69 12.07
N TYR A 88 -3.55 -1.26 12.73
CA TYR A 88 -3.18 -1.68 14.08
C TYR A 88 -4.18 -1.17 15.11
N ASP A 89 -4.48 0.13 15.07
CA ASP A 89 -5.46 0.76 15.96
C ASP A 89 -6.86 0.14 15.81
N ALA A 90 -7.21 -0.33 14.60
CA ALA A 90 -8.46 -1.04 14.31
C ALA A 90 -8.46 -2.54 14.71
N GLY A 91 -7.33 -3.10 15.15
CA GLY A 91 -7.22 -4.51 15.50
C GLY A 91 -7.36 -5.47 14.31
N THR A 92 -6.91 -5.05 13.12
CA THR A 92 -7.07 -5.82 11.88
C THR A 92 -6.40 -7.20 11.98
N PRO A 93 -7.12 -8.29 11.68
CA PRO A 93 -6.54 -9.63 11.66
C PRO A 93 -5.33 -9.72 10.71
N GLY A 94 -4.32 -10.49 11.11
CA GLY A 94 -3.07 -10.63 10.35
C GLY A 94 -2.00 -9.59 10.68
N LEU A 95 -2.33 -8.51 11.40
CA LEU A 95 -1.34 -7.58 11.95
C LEU A 95 -0.95 -7.96 13.38
N ARG A 96 0.17 -8.67 13.52
CA ARG A 96 0.69 -9.04 14.83
C ARG A 96 1.42 -7.87 15.49
N ALA A 97 1.34 -7.79 16.82
CA ALA A 97 1.96 -6.71 17.59
C ALA A 97 3.49 -6.66 17.45
N ASP A 98 4.16 -7.80 17.34
CA ASP A 98 5.61 -7.86 17.13
C ASP A 98 6.03 -7.21 15.79
N LYS A 99 5.25 -7.42 14.73
CA LYS A 99 5.50 -6.77 13.42
C LYS A 99 5.28 -5.27 13.45
N TYR A 100 4.25 -4.83 14.17
CA TYR A 100 4.00 -3.39 14.36
C TYR A 100 5.12 -2.74 15.17
N ASN A 101 5.55 -3.36 16.26
CA ASN A 101 6.64 -2.87 17.10
C ASN A 101 7.96 -2.78 16.32
N ALA A 102 8.30 -3.79 15.52
CA ALA A 102 9.49 -3.76 14.66
C ALA A 102 9.45 -2.61 13.63
N LEU A 103 8.27 -2.32 13.07
CA LEU A 103 8.08 -1.16 12.18
C LEU A 103 8.26 0.16 12.92
N HIS A 104 7.76 0.24 14.15
CA HIS A 104 7.87 1.43 15.00
C HIS A 104 9.32 1.70 15.42
N GLU A 105 10.05 0.66 15.83
CA GLU A 105 11.50 0.74 16.09
C GLU A 105 12.24 1.24 14.85
N ARG A 106 11.93 0.68 13.68
CA ARG A 106 12.53 1.11 12.41
C ARG A 106 12.25 2.58 12.08
N ALA A 107 11.04 3.07 12.35
CA ALA A 107 10.70 4.47 12.13
C ALA A 107 11.52 5.41 13.03
N ILE A 108 11.73 5.02 14.29
CA ILE A 108 12.61 5.76 15.22
C ILE A 108 14.06 5.78 14.71
N GLU A 109 14.58 4.65 14.21
CA GLU A 109 15.95 4.58 13.69
C GLU A 109 16.22 5.55 12.52
N ILE A 110 15.20 5.87 11.72
CA ILE A 110 15.32 6.78 10.58
C ILE A 110 14.83 8.20 10.89
N ASP A 111 14.49 8.48 12.14
CA ASP A 111 13.93 9.78 12.56
C ASP A 111 12.64 10.15 11.80
N ASP A 112 11.76 9.16 11.57
CA ASP A 112 10.47 9.35 10.90
C ASP A 112 9.32 9.54 11.91
N ASP A 113 8.69 10.71 11.84
CA ASP A 113 7.59 11.13 12.72
C ASP A 113 6.22 10.52 12.36
N SER A 114 6.09 9.73 11.29
CA SER A 114 4.78 9.25 10.77
C SER A 114 4.03 8.34 11.74
N LEU A 115 4.75 7.67 12.64
CA LEU A 115 4.17 6.81 13.69
C LEU A 115 4.14 7.47 15.07
N ALA A 116 4.67 8.70 15.19
CA ALA A 116 4.69 9.42 16.44
C ALA A 116 3.26 9.69 16.96
N PRO A 117 3.07 9.77 18.29
CA PRO A 117 1.80 10.20 18.85
C PRO A 117 1.43 11.61 18.34
N PRO A 118 0.13 11.92 18.22
CA PRO A 118 -0.30 13.23 17.75
C PRO A 118 0.32 14.33 18.63
N LYS A 119 0.91 15.35 18.00
CA LYS A 119 1.51 16.48 18.70
C LYS A 119 0.41 17.14 19.54
N CYS A 120 0.62 17.20 20.86
CA CYS A 120 -0.34 17.78 21.79
C CYS A 120 -0.62 19.23 21.37
N SER A 121 -1.80 19.49 20.82
CA SER A 121 -2.20 20.86 20.48
C SER A 121 -2.44 21.58 21.80
N ARG A 122 -1.65 22.63 22.07
CA ARG A 122 -1.97 23.53 23.19
C ARG A 122 -3.35 24.12 22.90
N LEU A 123 -4.32 23.85 23.77
CA LEU A 123 -5.62 24.52 23.72
C LEU A 123 -5.37 26.03 23.78
N PRO A 124 -6.02 26.84 22.92
CA PRO A 124 -5.94 28.29 23.04
C PRO A 124 -6.52 28.67 24.41
N THR A 125 -5.71 29.39 25.20
CA THR A 125 -6.05 29.96 26.51
C THR A 125 -7.05 31.10 26.39
#